data_AF-A0A7S7J2N3-F1
#
_entry.id   AF-A0A7S7J2N3-F1
#
_cell.length_a   1.000
_cell.length_b   1.000
_cell.length_c   1.000
_cell.angle_alpha   90.00
_cell.angle_beta   90.00
_cell.angle_gamma   90.00
#
_symmetry.space_group_name_H-M   'P 1'
#
loop_
_entity.id
_entity.type
_entity.pdbx_description
1 polymer ?
#
loop_
_entity_poly.entity_id
_entity_poly.type
_entity_poly.pdbx_seq_one_letter_code
_entity_poly.pdbx_strand_id
1 'polypeptide(L)'
;MTGRKRLLIFILAIIFCISVTIPVFALSDYSIVFTGAYDGTTRWISPLQSSSGNPLWATITSKWAEPRRSGTSPHIGVDLYAPRGTRVVAVQTGYATALGGAYNTLSLGGKNGLPYCHYQHMSKILKTGYCLQGDIVGLVGDYGSPGSVHLHFGAYTKNSMSGRLSYRNETFYRNTPAWNYGRDLDVYSQVHFNGGRIAKLAVVFGGAQNTNNEIAAEVRIYHRLKGKVAWIDGGLMTRNGYDYSYTFSPATYPIGSEVQWMVRIKRNINVSYPYTWAPSKFYNPNPNPNANSMKYGYFSNTITH
;
A
#
# COMPACT_ATOMS: atom_id res chain seq x y z
N MET A 1 39.98 42.39 -13.03
CA MET A 1 38.94 41.98 -12.05
C MET A 1 39.60 41.23 -10.91
N THR A 2 39.45 41.72 -9.68
CA THR A 2 40.17 41.28 -8.47
C THR A 2 39.76 39.88 -8.00
N GLY A 3 40.71 39.13 -7.41
CA GLY A 3 40.58 37.70 -7.07
C GLY A 3 39.37 37.30 -6.22
N ARG A 4 38.72 38.24 -5.52
CA ARG A 4 37.46 38.01 -4.79
C ARG A 4 36.27 37.66 -5.71
N LYS A 5 36.25 38.12 -6.96
CA LYS A 5 35.18 37.78 -7.91
C LYS A 5 35.29 36.36 -8.49
N ARG A 6 36.51 35.78 -8.52
CA ARG A 6 36.72 34.39 -8.99
C ARG A 6 36.33 33.35 -7.94
N LEU A 7 36.49 33.66 -6.65
CA LEU A 7 36.11 32.76 -5.55
C LEU A 7 34.59 32.67 -5.36
N LEU A 8 33.85 33.79 -5.55
CA LEU A 8 32.39 33.78 -5.46
C LEU A 8 31.73 32.99 -6.62
N ILE A 9 32.30 33.06 -7.82
CA ILE A 9 31.79 32.33 -9.00
C ILE A 9 32.05 30.82 -8.85
N PHE A 10 33.16 30.41 -8.21
CA PHE A 10 33.40 29.00 -7.90
C PHE A 10 32.47 28.44 -6.82
N ILE A 11 32.11 29.22 -5.79
CA ILE A 11 31.17 28.78 -4.74
C ILE A 11 29.72 28.72 -5.28
N LEU A 12 29.31 29.65 -6.14
CA LEU A 12 28.00 29.60 -6.81
C LEU A 12 27.89 28.48 -7.86
N ALA A 13 28.99 28.10 -8.52
CA ALA A 13 29.01 26.97 -9.46
C ALA A 13 28.97 25.60 -8.76
N ILE A 14 29.51 25.49 -7.54
CA ILE A 14 29.46 24.25 -6.73
C ILE A 14 28.07 24.07 -6.09
N ILE A 15 27.38 25.16 -5.74
CA ILE A 15 25.99 25.11 -5.21
C ILE A 15 24.98 24.69 -6.30
N PHE A 16 25.33 24.79 -7.59
CA PHE A 16 24.47 24.36 -8.69
C PHE A 16 24.60 22.86 -9.07
N CYS A 17 25.58 22.13 -8.52
CA CYS A 17 25.89 20.76 -8.94
C CYS A 17 25.55 19.65 -7.93
N ILE A 18 24.84 19.94 -6.83
CA ILE A 18 24.30 18.88 -5.94
C ILE A 18 22.82 19.12 -5.68
N SER A 19 22.03 19.22 -6.75
CA SER A 19 20.69 18.66 -6.70
C SER A 19 20.79 17.26 -7.28
N VAL A 20 21.07 16.28 -6.42
CA VAL A 20 20.78 14.89 -6.77
C VAL A 20 19.26 14.84 -6.86
N THR A 21 18.74 15.16 -8.04
CA THR A 21 17.39 14.78 -8.44
C THR A 21 17.42 13.26 -8.46
N ILE A 22 17.02 12.65 -7.36
CA ILE A 22 16.76 11.22 -7.32
C ILE A 22 15.72 11.01 -8.43
N PRO A 23 16.00 10.17 -9.44
CA PRO A 23 14.99 9.85 -10.44
C PRO A 23 14.00 8.91 -9.76
N VAL A 24 13.16 9.46 -8.90
CA VAL A 24 11.86 8.88 -8.63
C VAL A 24 11.11 9.16 -9.92
N PHE A 25 10.89 8.12 -10.74
CA PHE A 25 9.95 8.21 -11.86
C PHE A 25 8.71 8.91 -11.34
N ALA A 26 8.44 10.14 -11.78
CA ALA A 26 7.34 10.94 -11.28
C ALA A 26 6.06 10.22 -11.69
N LEU A 27 5.42 9.55 -10.74
CA LEU A 27 4.14 8.89 -10.96
C LEU A 27 3.13 9.98 -11.33
N SER A 28 2.61 9.90 -12.55
CA SER A 28 1.49 10.73 -12.95
C SER A 28 0.18 10.12 -12.46
N ASP A 29 -0.88 10.93 -12.50
CA ASP A 29 -2.24 10.45 -12.43
C ASP A 29 -2.43 9.26 -13.40
N TYR A 30 -3.19 8.27 -12.96
CA TYR A 30 -3.43 7.02 -13.70
C TYR A 30 -2.23 6.10 -13.96
N SER A 31 -1.06 6.36 -13.37
CA SER A 31 -0.02 5.33 -13.29
C SER A 31 -0.60 4.11 -12.57
N ILE A 32 -0.55 2.93 -13.19
CA ILE A 32 -0.93 1.67 -12.53
C ILE A 32 0.16 1.33 -11.53
N VAL A 33 -0.17 1.35 -10.25
CA VAL A 33 0.78 1.13 -9.14
C VAL A 33 0.33 0.03 -8.18
N PHE A 34 -0.96 -0.32 -8.22
CA PHE A 34 -1.54 -1.40 -7.44
C PHE A 34 -2.00 -2.53 -8.34
N THR A 35 -2.02 -3.74 -7.78
CA THR A 35 -2.60 -4.92 -8.40
C THR A 35 -3.60 -5.59 -7.44
N GLY A 36 -4.29 -6.63 -7.91
CA GLY A 36 -5.28 -7.36 -7.14
C GLY A 36 -4.71 -8.03 -5.88
N ALA A 37 -5.56 -8.75 -5.15
CA ALA A 37 -5.11 -9.57 -4.04
C ALA A 37 -4.28 -10.77 -4.56
N TYR A 38 -3.24 -11.14 -3.80
CA TYR A 38 -2.59 -12.44 -3.96
C TYR A 38 -3.32 -13.48 -3.09
N ASP A 39 -3.18 -14.76 -3.43
CA ASP A 39 -3.85 -15.88 -2.76
C ASP A 39 -3.73 -15.83 -1.22
N GLY A 40 -4.85 -16.08 -0.53
CA GLY A 40 -4.99 -16.01 0.92
C GLY A 40 -4.48 -17.23 1.69
N THR A 41 -3.87 -18.21 1.03
CA THR A 41 -3.24 -19.36 1.70
C THR A 41 -1.83 -19.06 2.22
N THR A 42 -1.16 -18.05 1.65
CA THR A 42 0.20 -17.66 2.05
C THR A 42 0.18 -16.94 3.38
N ARG A 43 1.09 -17.33 4.29
CA ARG A 43 1.17 -16.75 5.64
C ARG A 43 2.57 -16.24 5.90
N TRP A 44 2.67 -14.94 6.10
CA TRP A 44 3.91 -14.29 6.48
C TRP A 44 4.05 -14.20 7.99
N ILE A 45 5.27 -14.35 8.47
CA ILE A 45 5.60 -13.99 9.86
C ILE A 45 5.79 -12.47 9.97
N SER A 46 5.94 -11.96 11.19
CA SER A 46 6.35 -10.56 11.37
C SER A 46 7.67 -10.31 10.62
N PRO A 47 7.80 -9.20 9.87
CA PRO A 47 9.06 -8.80 9.25
C PRO A 47 10.06 -8.25 10.27
N LEU A 48 9.69 -8.13 11.55
CA LEU A 48 10.53 -7.59 12.61
C LEU A 48 10.66 -8.57 13.77
N GLN A 49 11.83 -8.58 14.38
CA GLN A 49 12.16 -9.44 15.51
C GLN A 49 12.83 -8.63 16.63
N SER A 50 12.47 -8.93 17.88
CA SER A 50 13.11 -8.32 19.05
C SER A 50 14.55 -8.82 19.24
N SER A 51 15.31 -8.16 20.11
CA SER A 51 16.65 -8.61 20.52
C SER A 51 16.64 -10.02 21.13
N SER A 52 15.53 -10.40 21.79
CA SER A 52 15.34 -11.72 22.39
C SER A 52 14.85 -12.79 21.40
N GLY A 53 14.66 -12.46 20.12
CA GLY A 53 14.27 -13.43 19.09
C GLY A 53 12.76 -13.59 18.89
N ASN A 54 11.92 -12.84 19.61
CA ASN A 54 10.46 -12.92 19.48
C ASN A 54 9.95 -12.08 18.31
N PRO A 55 8.87 -12.49 17.62
CA PRO A 55 8.21 -11.65 16.62
C PRO A 55 7.78 -10.31 17.22
N LEU A 56 8.07 -9.22 16.51
CA LEU A 56 7.68 -7.87 16.91
C LEU A 56 6.60 -7.36 15.96
N TRP A 57 5.38 -7.19 16.46
CA TRP A 57 4.26 -6.65 15.68
C TRP A 57 4.22 -5.14 15.85
N ALA A 58 5.00 -4.44 15.02
CA ALA A 58 5.14 -2.99 15.08
C ALA A 58 3.82 -2.27 14.80
N THR A 59 3.69 -1.07 15.36
CA THR A 59 2.65 -0.12 14.98
C THR A 59 2.79 0.25 13.51
N ILE A 60 1.68 0.18 12.76
CA ILE A 60 1.63 0.63 11.38
C ILE A 60 1.41 2.15 11.36
N THR A 61 2.40 2.88 10.85
CA THR A 61 2.40 4.36 10.80
C THR A 61 1.91 4.90 9.47
N SER A 62 2.01 4.11 8.41
CA SER A 62 1.30 4.38 7.17
C SER A 62 0.86 3.08 6.51
N LYS A 63 -0.43 3.02 6.17
CA LYS A 63 -1.05 1.83 5.60
C LYS A 63 -0.87 1.76 4.09
N TRP A 64 -1.05 0.58 3.53
CA TRP A 64 -1.17 0.39 2.09
C TRP A 64 -2.41 1.09 1.53
N ALA A 65 -2.22 1.74 0.39
CA ALA A 65 -3.19 2.59 -0.29
C ALA A 65 -3.67 3.81 0.54
N GLU A 66 -2.88 4.25 1.52
CA GLU A 66 -3.18 5.44 2.32
C GLU A 66 -2.80 6.75 1.60
N PRO A 67 -3.75 7.71 1.46
CA PRO A 67 -3.44 9.06 1.03
C PRO A 67 -2.60 9.79 2.08
N ARG A 68 -1.52 10.45 1.65
CA ARG A 68 -0.51 11.03 2.54
C ARG A 68 0.10 12.33 2.02
N ARG A 69 0.77 13.05 2.91
CA ARG A 69 1.38 14.38 2.65
C ARG A 69 2.73 14.30 1.92
N SER A 70 3.44 13.20 2.06
CA SER A 70 4.80 13.02 1.55
C SER A 70 4.98 11.60 1.04
N GLY A 71 5.98 11.40 0.17
CA GLY A 71 6.22 10.15 -0.57
C GLY A 71 5.07 9.78 -1.52
N THR A 72 5.01 8.52 -1.95
CA THR A 72 3.95 7.99 -2.83
C THR A 72 2.56 8.13 -2.20
N SER A 73 1.69 8.98 -2.72
CA SER A 73 0.29 9.04 -2.28
C SER A 73 -0.62 8.60 -3.43
N PRO A 74 -1.38 7.51 -3.30
CA PRO A 74 -1.50 6.62 -2.14
C PRO A 74 -0.25 5.77 -1.88
N HIS A 75 -0.07 5.36 -0.62
CA HIS A 75 1.10 4.60 -0.19
C HIS A 75 1.17 3.21 -0.85
N ILE A 76 2.31 2.87 -1.46
CA ILE A 76 2.51 1.62 -2.22
C ILE A 76 3.13 0.48 -1.38
N GLY A 77 2.95 0.51 -0.07
CA GLY A 77 3.49 -0.44 0.91
C GLY A 77 2.92 -0.14 2.29
N VAL A 78 3.58 -0.58 3.33
CA VAL A 78 3.29 -0.25 4.73
C VAL A 78 4.53 0.23 5.43
N ASP A 79 4.38 1.20 6.33
CA ASP A 79 5.47 1.72 7.14
C ASP A 79 5.29 1.21 8.57
N LEU A 80 6.29 0.46 9.04
CA LEU A 80 6.33 -0.13 10.38
C LEU A 80 7.28 0.68 11.25
N TYR A 81 6.76 1.23 12.34
CA TYR A 81 7.61 1.90 13.31
C TYR A 81 8.45 0.88 14.09
N ALA A 82 9.77 1.06 14.05
CA ALA A 82 10.68 0.33 14.90
C ALA A 82 11.95 1.16 15.13
N PRO A 83 12.58 1.08 16.31
CA PRO A 83 13.86 1.74 16.56
C PRO A 83 14.93 1.32 15.55
N ARG A 84 15.88 2.23 15.27
CA ARG A 84 17.04 1.92 14.42
C ARG A 84 17.77 0.71 14.98
N GLY A 85 18.20 -0.20 14.12
CA GLY A 85 18.90 -1.41 14.55
C GLY A 85 17.97 -2.56 14.94
N THR A 86 16.64 -2.37 14.95
CA THR A 86 15.69 -3.49 15.10
C THR A 86 15.93 -4.51 13.98
N ARG A 87 15.89 -5.81 14.31
CA ARG A 87 16.16 -6.88 13.35
C ARG A 87 15.02 -6.99 12.34
N VAL A 88 15.37 -7.00 11.07
CA VAL A 88 14.48 -7.29 9.94
C VAL A 88 14.67 -8.75 9.55
N VAL A 89 13.57 -9.50 9.41
CA VAL A 89 13.60 -10.94 9.13
C VAL A 89 12.89 -11.31 7.82
N ALA A 90 13.34 -12.39 7.21
CA ALA A 90 12.70 -12.98 6.04
C ALA A 90 11.30 -13.49 6.42
N VAL A 91 10.24 -12.90 5.83
CA VAL A 91 8.85 -13.25 6.16
C VAL A 91 8.42 -14.61 5.60
N GLN A 92 9.21 -15.14 4.67
CA GLN A 92 9.01 -16.42 3.99
C GLN A 92 10.37 -17.01 3.58
N THR A 93 10.41 -18.32 3.30
CA THR A 93 11.58 -18.95 2.70
C THR A 93 11.70 -18.54 1.24
N GLY A 94 12.89 -18.12 0.80
CA GLY A 94 13.08 -17.57 -0.52
C GLY A 94 14.51 -17.17 -0.85
N TYR A 95 14.67 -16.39 -1.91
CA TYR A 95 15.95 -15.84 -2.35
C TYR A 95 15.97 -14.33 -2.21
N ALA A 96 16.85 -13.83 -1.35
CA ALA A 96 17.03 -12.43 -1.02
C ALA A 96 18.05 -11.76 -1.97
N THR A 97 17.61 -10.73 -2.68
CA THR A 97 18.42 -9.93 -3.62
C THR A 97 18.52 -8.51 -3.10
N ALA A 98 19.73 -8.00 -2.93
CA ALA A 98 19.92 -6.56 -2.68
C ALA A 98 19.66 -5.81 -3.99
N LEU A 99 18.61 -4.98 -4.00
CA LEU A 99 18.31 -4.08 -5.12
C LEU A 99 19.04 -2.74 -4.98
N GLY A 100 19.57 -2.45 -3.78
CA GLY A 100 20.29 -1.21 -3.49
C GLY A 100 19.41 0.02 -3.72
N GLY A 101 19.99 1.03 -4.36
CA GLY A 101 19.29 2.25 -4.77
C GLY A 101 19.04 3.23 -3.63
N ALA A 102 18.16 4.22 -3.90
CA ALA A 102 17.90 5.36 -3.01
C ALA A 102 17.42 4.97 -1.61
N TYR A 103 16.89 3.75 -1.42
CA TYR A 103 16.25 3.32 -0.17
C TYR A 103 16.88 2.08 0.47
N ASN A 104 18.08 1.64 0.04
CA ASN A 104 18.75 0.42 0.50
C ASN A 104 17.79 -0.79 0.56
N THR A 105 17.27 -1.18 -0.61
CA THR A 105 16.19 -2.16 -0.70
C THR A 105 16.72 -3.60 -0.78
N LEU A 106 16.12 -4.49 0.00
CA LEU A 106 16.22 -5.93 -0.19
C LEU A 106 14.89 -6.47 -0.74
N SER A 107 14.97 -7.30 -1.77
CA SER A 107 13.82 -8.04 -2.30
C SER A 107 13.95 -9.52 -1.99
N LEU A 108 12.91 -10.12 -1.44
CA LEU A 108 12.83 -11.55 -1.13
C LEU A 108 11.78 -12.19 -2.04
N GLY A 109 12.24 -12.93 -3.04
CA GLY A 109 11.37 -13.76 -3.88
C GLY A 109 11.09 -15.09 -3.19
N GLY A 110 9.82 -15.42 -2.95
CA GLY A 110 9.45 -16.71 -2.37
C GLY A 110 9.57 -17.87 -3.37
N LYS A 111 9.49 -19.11 -2.88
CA LYS A 111 9.32 -20.29 -3.74
C LYS A 111 7.90 -20.32 -4.34
N ASN A 112 7.70 -21.02 -5.46
CA ASN A 112 6.38 -21.37 -6.01
C ASN A 112 5.46 -20.18 -6.38
N GLY A 113 6.02 -19.12 -6.96
CA GLY A 113 5.22 -18.01 -7.50
C GLY A 113 4.74 -16.98 -6.48
N LEU A 114 5.13 -17.12 -5.20
CA LEU A 114 4.90 -16.13 -4.16
C LEU A 114 5.43 -14.75 -4.56
N PRO A 115 4.75 -13.66 -4.17
CA PRO A 115 5.16 -12.33 -4.54
C PRO A 115 6.49 -11.96 -3.87
N TYR A 116 7.13 -10.95 -4.43
CA TYR A 116 8.37 -10.40 -3.89
C TYR A 116 8.07 -9.54 -2.66
N CYS A 117 8.72 -9.81 -1.54
CA CYS A 117 8.67 -8.95 -0.36
C CYS A 117 9.78 -7.92 -0.47
N HIS A 118 9.49 -6.63 -0.43
CA HIS A 118 10.54 -5.61 -0.40
C HIS A 118 10.66 -5.01 1.00
N TYR A 119 11.90 -4.93 1.48
CA TYR A 119 12.31 -4.31 2.74
C TYR A 119 13.13 -3.07 2.41
N GLN A 120 12.70 -1.90 2.83
CA GLN A 120 13.29 -0.61 2.45
C GLN A 120 13.64 0.22 3.68
N HIS A 121 14.46 1.24 3.47
CA HIS A 121 15.01 2.15 4.49
C HIS A 121 15.92 1.47 5.52
N MET A 122 16.37 0.24 5.27
CA MET A 122 17.25 -0.47 6.19
C MET A 122 18.59 0.25 6.37
N SER A 123 19.10 0.26 7.60
CA SER A 123 20.44 0.79 7.89
C SER A 123 21.54 -0.14 7.38
N LYS A 124 21.27 -1.45 7.36
CA LYS A 124 22.19 -2.47 6.86
C LYS A 124 21.44 -3.67 6.31
N ILE A 125 21.88 -4.17 5.16
CA ILE A 125 21.53 -5.51 4.67
C ILE A 125 22.57 -6.47 5.24
N LEU A 126 22.13 -7.50 5.95
CA LEU A 126 22.99 -8.48 6.63
C LEU A 126 23.09 -9.80 5.87
N LYS A 127 22.06 -10.16 5.09
CA LYS A 127 22.01 -11.43 4.37
C LYS A 127 21.33 -11.27 3.01
N THR A 128 21.95 -11.86 2.00
CA THR A 128 21.41 -12.07 0.64
C THR A 128 21.57 -13.55 0.27
N GLY A 129 21.01 -13.97 -0.86
CA GLY A 129 20.98 -15.37 -1.28
C GLY A 129 19.82 -16.14 -0.65
N TYR A 130 19.99 -17.44 -0.49
CA TYR A 130 18.92 -18.29 0.08
C TYR A 130 18.70 -17.98 1.57
N CYS A 131 17.45 -17.70 1.93
CA CYS A 131 17.00 -17.43 3.29
C CYS A 131 15.85 -18.35 3.66
N LEU A 132 15.87 -18.87 4.88
CA LEU A 132 14.72 -19.51 5.51
C LEU A 132 13.81 -18.43 6.13
N GLN A 133 12.51 -18.72 6.23
CA GLN A 133 11.60 -17.88 7.02
C GLN A 133 12.16 -17.70 8.45
N GLY A 134 12.25 -16.45 8.90
CA GLY A 134 12.82 -16.09 10.21
C GLY A 134 14.30 -15.71 10.21
N ASP A 135 15.03 -15.95 9.12
CA ASP A 135 16.42 -15.49 9.01
C ASP A 135 16.50 -13.97 9.12
N ILE A 136 17.47 -13.47 9.90
CA ILE A 136 17.76 -12.03 9.98
C ILE A 136 18.42 -11.60 8.66
N VAL A 137 17.76 -10.69 7.95
CA VAL A 137 18.20 -10.20 6.64
C VAL A 137 18.74 -8.78 6.67
N GLY A 138 18.41 -8.01 7.71
CA GLY A 138 18.86 -6.63 7.82
C GLY A 138 18.51 -5.98 9.15
N LEU A 139 18.74 -4.67 9.21
CA LEU A 139 18.46 -3.83 10.37
C LEU A 139 17.65 -2.61 9.95
N VAL A 140 16.65 -2.24 10.74
CA VAL A 140 15.84 -1.03 10.52
C VAL A 140 16.74 0.21 10.52
N GLY A 141 16.39 1.18 9.69
CA GLY A 141 17.09 2.45 9.55
C GLY A 141 16.19 3.54 8.98
N ASP A 142 16.80 4.47 8.28
CA ASP A 142 16.18 5.61 7.61
C ASP A 142 16.87 5.90 6.26
N TYR A 143 17.49 4.89 5.65
CA TYR A 143 18.26 5.09 4.43
C TYR A 143 17.33 5.60 3.31
N GLY A 144 17.68 6.73 2.69
CA GLY A 144 16.83 7.39 1.71
C GLY A 144 15.65 8.19 2.27
N SER A 145 15.53 8.28 3.60
CA SER A 145 14.57 9.13 4.29
C SER A 145 15.10 9.61 5.66
N PRO A 146 16.23 10.36 5.71
CA PRO A 146 16.93 10.68 6.95
C PRO A 146 16.02 11.28 8.02
N GLY A 147 16.12 10.78 9.25
CA GLY A 147 15.29 11.23 10.38
C GLY A 147 13.93 10.56 10.49
N SER A 148 13.48 9.83 9.47
CA SER A 148 12.27 9.01 9.52
C SER A 148 12.65 7.53 9.67
N VAL A 149 12.93 7.10 10.90
CA VAL A 149 13.34 5.72 11.17
C VAL A 149 12.11 4.80 11.16
N HIS A 150 12.04 3.92 10.16
CA HIS A 150 10.97 2.93 9.98
C HIS A 150 11.42 1.81 9.03
N LEU A 151 10.67 0.72 8.99
CA LEU A 151 10.75 -0.25 7.91
C LEU A 151 9.60 0.00 6.94
N HIS A 152 9.90 0.39 5.71
CA HIS A 152 8.90 0.31 4.64
C HIS A 152 8.91 -1.11 4.06
N PHE A 153 7.75 -1.74 4.02
CA PHE A 153 7.58 -3.14 3.68
C PHE A 153 6.40 -3.35 2.73
N GLY A 154 6.45 -4.36 1.88
CA GLY A 154 5.28 -4.73 1.09
C GLY A 154 5.49 -5.90 0.13
N ALA A 155 4.39 -6.37 -0.43
CA ALA A 155 4.32 -7.39 -1.48
C ALA A 155 4.29 -6.75 -2.88
N TYR A 156 5.10 -7.28 -3.81
CA TYR A 156 5.27 -6.70 -5.15
C TYR A 156 5.34 -7.76 -6.27
N THR A 157 5.00 -7.35 -7.48
CA THR A 157 4.98 -8.22 -8.68
C THR A 157 6.36 -8.55 -9.27
N LYS A 158 7.42 -7.84 -8.86
CA LYS A 158 8.73 -7.92 -9.52
C LYS A 158 9.87 -7.81 -8.52
N ASN A 159 10.97 -8.51 -8.81
CA ASN A 159 12.29 -8.30 -8.19
C ASN A 159 12.97 -7.02 -8.72
N SER A 160 12.29 -5.88 -8.64
CA SER A 160 12.79 -4.60 -9.12
C SER A 160 12.05 -3.45 -8.45
N MET A 161 12.72 -2.31 -8.29
CA MET A 161 12.09 -1.06 -7.86
C MET A 161 11.23 -0.44 -8.96
N SER A 162 11.65 -0.58 -10.22
CA SER A 162 10.98 0.05 -11.36
C SER A 162 9.85 -0.84 -11.91
N GLY A 163 8.69 -0.22 -12.16
CA GLY A 163 7.54 -0.88 -12.79
C GLY A 163 6.94 -2.03 -11.98
N ARG A 164 7.24 -2.13 -10.68
CA ARG A 164 6.59 -3.06 -9.74
C ARG A 164 5.18 -2.58 -9.40
N LEU A 165 4.24 -3.51 -9.25
CA LEU A 165 2.91 -3.22 -8.74
C LEU A 165 2.80 -3.77 -7.33
N SER A 166 2.12 -3.02 -6.46
CA SER A 166 1.96 -3.35 -5.05
C SER A 166 0.69 -4.20 -4.85
N TYR A 167 0.83 -5.32 -4.13
CA TYR A 167 -0.28 -6.14 -3.65
C TYR A 167 -0.77 -5.63 -2.31
N ARG A 168 -2.03 -5.92 -1.98
CA ARG A 168 -2.56 -5.80 -0.60
C ARG A 168 -1.74 -6.65 0.36
N ASN A 169 -1.41 -6.11 1.54
CA ASN A 169 -0.66 -6.85 2.55
C ASN A 169 -1.58 -7.67 3.45
N GLU A 170 -2.83 -7.22 3.68
CA GLU A 170 -3.79 -7.89 4.54
C GLU A 170 -3.95 -9.38 4.21
N THR A 171 -3.90 -9.75 2.93
CA THR A 171 -4.09 -11.13 2.47
C THR A 171 -3.06 -12.11 3.04
N PHE A 172 -1.85 -11.65 3.37
CA PHE A 172 -0.77 -12.47 3.92
C PHE A 172 -0.78 -12.56 5.45
N TYR A 173 -1.63 -11.75 6.10
CA TYR A 173 -1.68 -11.57 7.56
C TYR A 173 -3.08 -11.76 8.14
N ARG A 174 -4.00 -12.41 7.41
CA ARG A 174 -5.37 -12.72 7.87
C ARG A 174 -5.44 -13.61 9.10
N ASN A 175 -4.35 -14.27 9.46
CA ASN A 175 -4.21 -15.10 10.66
C ASN A 175 -3.36 -14.46 11.76
N THR A 176 -3.15 -13.14 11.70
CA THR A 176 -2.31 -12.39 12.65
C THR A 176 -3.19 -11.50 13.54
N PRO A 177 -3.59 -11.93 14.74
CA PRO A 177 -4.39 -11.12 15.66
C PRO A 177 -3.73 -9.81 16.08
N ALA A 178 -2.39 -9.78 16.14
CA ALA A 178 -1.61 -8.62 16.56
C ALA A 178 -1.68 -7.43 15.58
N TRP A 179 -2.02 -7.70 14.31
CA TRP A 179 -2.40 -6.68 13.32
C TRP A 179 -3.86 -6.80 12.94
N ASN A 180 -4.64 -7.33 13.89
CA ASN A 180 -6.08 -7.39 13.84
C ASN A 180 -6.54 -8.03 12.50
N TYR A 181 -5.97 -9.21 12.27
CA TYR A 181 -6.19 -10.07 11.11
C TYR A 181 -5.87 -9.36 9.77
N GLY A 182 -4.82 -8.53 9.77
CA GLY A 182 -4.32 -7.81 8.62
C GLY A 182 -5.01 -6.48 8.34
N ARG A 183 -6.10 -6.15 9.04
CA ARG A 183 -6.81 -4.86 8.89
C ARG A 183 -5.92 -3.65 9.24
N ASP A 184 -4.89 -3.86 10.05
CA ASP A 184 -3.99 -2.77 10.41
C ASP A 184 -3.01 -2.40 9.28
N LEU A 185 -2.86 -3.23 8.25
CA LEU A 185 -1.87 -3.05 7.19
C LEU A 185 -2.40 -2.25 6.00
N ASP A 186 -3.67 -2.42 5.65
CA ASP A 186 -4.24 -1.83 4.43
C ASP A 186 -5.39 -0.88 4.80
N VAL A 187 -5.60 0.19 4.02
CA VAL A 187 -6.73 1.11 4.26
C VAL A 187 -8.09 0.39 4.18
N TYR A 188 -8.18 -0.63 3.33
CA TYR A 188 -9.36 -1.49 3.28
C TYR A 188 -8.99 -2.98 3.30
N SER A 189 -9.83 -3.76 3.95
CA SER A 189 -9.68 -5.20 4.12
C SER A 189 -11.03 -5.90 4.11
N GLN A 190 -11.03 -7.23 4.25
CA GLN A 190 -12.26 -8.03 4.42
C GLN A 190 -13.33 -7.69 3.37
N VAL A 191 -12.93 -7.69 2.10
CA VAL A 191 -13.84 -7.41 0.99
C VAL A 191 -14.67 -8.66 0.73
N HIS A 192 -15.98 -8.54 0.89
CA HIS A 192 -16.91 -9.65 0.75
C HIS A 192 -18.16 -9.25 -0.05
N PHE A 193 -18.76 -10.26 -0.68
CA PHE A 193 -20.07 -10.13 -1.31
C PHE A 193 -21.02 -11.13 -0.64
N ASN A 194 -21.77 -10.64 0.34
CA ASN A 194 -22.53 -11.45 1.27
C ASN A 194 -24.01 -11.54 0.88
N GLY A 195 -24.63 -12.66 1.24
CA GLY A 195 -26.07 -12.87 1.05
C GLY A 195 -26.54 -12.64 -0.38
N GLY A 196 -25.67 -12.84 -1.38
CA GLY A 196 -25.98 -12.71 -2.79
C GLY A 196 -26.22 -11.29 -3.31
N ARG A 197 -26.15 -10.24 -2.48
CA ARG A 197 -26.45 -8.85 -2.90
C ARG A 197 -25.86 -7.75 -2.02
N ILE A 198 -24.97 -8.08 -1.09
CA ILE A 198 -24.41 -7.10 -0.14
C ILE A 198 -22.91 -6.99 -0.37
N ALA A 199 -22.47 -5.86 -0.92
CA ALA A 199 -21.04 -5.50 -0.93
C ALA A 199 -20.62 -5.06 0.47
N LYS A 200 -19.54 -5.65 1.00
CA LYS A 200 -18.96 -5.28 2.29
C LYS A 200 -17.44 -5.13 2.20
N LEU A 201 -16.91 -4.22 3.01
CA LEU A 201 -15.47 -4.05 3.24
C LEU A 201 -15.25 -3.36 4.59
N ALA A 202 -14.12 -3.62 5.23
CA ALA A 202 -13.66 -2.81 6.36
C ALA A 202 -12.79 -1.66 5.85
N VAL A 203 -12.92 -0.47 6.43
CA VAL A 203 -12.10 0.71 6.09
C VAL A 203 -11.61 1.40 7.36
N VAL A 204 -10.30 1.59 7.46
CA VAL A 204 -9.67 2.30 8.58
C VAL A 204 -8.31 2.87 8.19
N PHE A 205 -8.00 4.07 8.67
CA PHE A 205 -6.72 4.76 8.45
C PHE A 205 -5.79 4.67 9.67
N GLY A 206 -4.50 4.97 9.50
CA GLY A 206 -3.50 4.92 10.57
C GLY A 206 -3.82 5.85 11.76
N GLY A 207 -4.50 6.98 11.54
CA GLY A 207 -4.80 7.98 12.57
C GLY A 207 -3.61 8.84 12.99
N ALA A 208 -3.88 9.93 13.71
CA ALA A 208 -2.87 10.95 14.06
C ALA A 208 -1.77 10.44 15.02
N GLN A 209 -2.07 9.38 15.79
CA GLN A 209 -1.13 8.72 16.71
C GLN A 209 -0.78 7.29 16.26
N ASN A 210 -1.05 6.94 15.00
CA ASN A 210 -0.82 5.59 14.45
C ASN A 210 -1.61 4.50 15.20
N THR A 211 -2.74 4.86 15.80
CA THR A 211 -3.64 3.97 16.54
C THR A 211 -4.53 3.12 15.65
N ASN A 212 -4.42 3.24 14.32
CA ASN A 212 -5.15 2.46 13.34
C ASN A 212 -6.67 2.47 13.55
N ASN A 213 -7.21 3.65 13.87
CA ASN A 213 -8.60 3.87 14.26
C ASN A 213 -9.26 5.08 13.56
N GLU A 214 -8.58 5.71 12.60
CA GLU A 214 -9.13 6.88 11.92
C GLU A 214 -10.25 6.46 10.95
N ILE A 215 -11.42 7.05 11.18
CA ILE A 215 -12.61 6.82 10.36
C ILE A 215 -12.52 7.66 9.08
N ALA A 216 -12.88 7.02 7.97
CA ALA A 216 -12.97 7.71 6.68
C ALA A 216 -14.00 8.86 6.73
N ALA A 217 -13.66 9.99 6.12
CA ALA A 217 -14.59 11.09 5.91
C ALA A 217 -15.71 10.72 4.92
N GLU A 218 -15.44 9.80 3.99
CA GLU A 218 -16.42 9.29 3.05
C GLU A 218 -16.06 7.84 2.66
N VAL A 219 -17.08 6.98 2.56
CA VAL A 219 -16.99 5.68 1.88
C VAL A 219 -18.19 5.59 0.94
N ARG A 220 -17.96 5.80 -0.35
CA ARG A 220 -19.00 5.93 -1.38
C ARG A 220 -18.86 4.84 -2.43
N ILE A 221 -19.94 4.13 -2.73
CA ILE A 221 -19.94 3.05 -3.71
C ILE A 221 -20.34 3.53 -5.10
N TYR A 222 -19.67 2.98 -6.11
CA TYR A 222 -20.03 3.11 -7.50
C TYR A 222 -20.27 1.73 -8.08
N HIS A 223 -21.32 1.56 -8.88
CA HIS A 223 -21.66 0.25 -9.42
C HIS A 223 -22.32 0.34 -10.79
N ARG A 224 -22.34 -0.76 -11.53
CA ARG A 224 -22.97 -0.89 -12.85
C ARG A 224 -23.20 -2.35 -13.21
N LEU A 225 -24.06 -2.61 -14.19
CA LEU A 225 -24.13 -3.91 -14.85
C LEU A 225 -22.86 -4.16 -15.67
N LYS A 226 -22.38 -5.40 -15.69
CA LYS A 226 -21.27 -5.81 -16.55
C LYS A 226 -21.55 -5.41 -18.00
N GLY A 227 -20.54 -4.84 -18.66
CA GLY A 227 -20.63 -4.35 -20.03
C GLY A 227 -21.14 -2.91 -20.18
N LYS A 228 -21.70 -2.29 -19.13
CA LYS A 228 -22.02 -0.85 -19.15
C LYS A 228 -20.76 -0.01 -18.90
N VAL A 229 -20.73 1.18 -19.49
CA VAL A 229 -19.58 2.11 -19.37
C VAL A 229 -19.75 3.03 -18.16
N ALA A 230 -20.90 3.70 -18.05
CA ALA A 230 -21.16 4.65 -16.97
C ALA A 230 -21.32 3.95 -15.61
N TRP A 231 -20.71 4.53 -14.59
CA TRP A 231 -20.87 4.16 -13.20
C TRP A 231 -22.05 4.89 -12.59
N ILE A 232 -22.94 4.16 -11.93
CA ILE A 232 -23.97 4.72 -11.06
C ILE A 232 -23.32 5.07 -9.73
N ASP A 233 -23.55 6.28 -9.23
CA ASP A 233 -23.20 6.67 -7.86
C ASP A 233 -24.26 6.10 -6.90
N GLY A 234 -23.88 5.07 -6.15
CA GLY A 234 -24.76 4.41 -5.19
C GLY A 234 -24.84 5.13 -3.83
N GLY A 235 -24.11 6.24 -3.66
CA GLY A 235 -24.10 7.02 -2.43
C GLY A 235 -23.19 6.44 -1.34
N LEU A 236 -23.38 6.94 -0.12
CA LEU A 236 -22.59 6.52 1.05
C LEU A 236 -22.97 5.10 1.48
N MET A 237 -21.96 4.29 1.78
CA MET A 237 -22.16 2.96 2.36
C MET A 237 -22.57 3.08 3.84
N THR A 238 -23.42 2.17 4.31
CA THR A 238 -23.83 2.09 5.72
C THR A 238 -22.64 1.63 6.57
N ARG A 239 -22.32 2.39 7.62
CA ARG A 239 -21.19 2.11 8.53
C ARG A 239 -21.65 1.44 9.82
N ASN A 240 -20.95 0.40 10.24
CA ASN A 240 -20.99 -0.16 11.60
C ASN A 240 -19.56 -0.36 12.11
N GLY A 241 -19.07 0.51 13.01
CA GLY A 241 -17.66 0.54 13.38
C GLY A 241 -16.76 0.87 12.19
N TYR A 242 -15.86 -0.07 11.83
CA TYR A 242 -15.02 0.02 10.64
C TYR A 242 -15.60 -0.71 9.43
N ASP A 243 -16.71 -1.44 9.59
CA ASP A 243 -17.35 -2.16 8.50
C ASP A 243 -18.29 -1.24 7.72
N TYR A 244 -18.23 -1.33 6.40
CA TYR A 244 -19.09 -0.60 5.49
C TYR A 244 -19.83 -1.59 4.59
N SER A 245 -21.12 -1.37 4.38
CA SER A 245 -21.94 -2.22 3.53
C SER A 245 -22.89 -1.46 2.62
N TYR A 246 -23.18 -2.05 1.47
CA TYR A 246 -24.19 -1.59 0.53
C TYR A 246 -24.99 -2.76 -0.01
N THR A 247 -26.31 -2.64 -0.01
CA THR A 247 -27.24 -3.65 -0.54
C THR A 247 -27.72 -3.23 -1.92
N PHE A 248 -27.46 -4.04 -2.93
CA PHE A 248 -27.92 -3.78 -4.30
C PHE A 248 -29.45 -3.93 -4.39
N SER A 249 -30.10 -2.94 -5.00
CA SER A 249 -31.56 -2.93 -5.19
C SER A 249 -32.00 -4.02 -6.18
N PRO A 250 -32.97 -4.89 -5.82
CA PRO A 250 -33.53 -5.89 -6.74
C PRO A 250 -34.17 -5.29 -8.00
N ALA A 251 -34.67 -4.05 -7.89
CA ALA A 251 -35.27 -3.35 -9.03
C ALA A 251 -34.23 -2.96 -10.09
N THR A 252 -33.00 -2.68 -9.66
CA THR A 252 -31.89 -2.32 -10.56
C THR A 252 -31.06 -3.54 -10.97
N TYR A 253 -30.92 -4.51 -10.07
CA TYR A 253 -30.12 -5.72 -10.26
C TYR A 253 -30.94 -6.96 -9.89
N PRO A 254 -31.75 -7.49 -10.83
CA PRO A 254 -32.47 -8.75 -10.62
C PRO A 254 -31.50 -9.93 -10.44
N ILE A 255 -31.98 -11.03 -9.87
CA ILE A 255 -31.22 -12.28 -9.70
C ILE A 255 -30.61 -12.72 -11.05
N GLY A 256 -29.36 -13.16 -11.02
CA GLY A 256 -28.56 -13.51 -12.20
C GLY A 256 -27.80 -12.34 -12.81
N SER A 257 -28.05 -11.09 -12.38
CA SER A 257 -27.28 -9.94 -12.86
C SER A 257 -25.81 -10.03 -12.44
N GLU A 258 -24.90 -9.80 -13.39
CA GLU A 258 -23.49 -9.57 -13.08
C GLU A 258 -23.27 -8.08 -12.76
N VAL A 259 -22.99 -7.78 -11.50
CA VAL A 259 -22.72 -6.42 -11.01
C VAL A 259 -21.21 -6.20 -10.87
N GLN A 260 -20.75 -5.07 -11.40
CA GLN A 260 -19.41 -4.54 -11.16
C GLN A 260 -19.51 -3.38 -10.17
N TRP A 261 -18.63 -3.34 -9.18
CA TRP A 261 -18.65 -2.30 -8.16
C TRP A 261 -17.25 -1.92 -7.69
N MET A 262 -17.12 -0.70 -7.19
CA MET A 262 -15.91 -0.16 -6.58
C MET A 262 -16.29 0.87 -5.53
N VAL A 263 -15.37 1.20 -4.65
CA VAL A 263 -15.60 2.12 -3.54
C VAL A 263 -14.56 3.22 -3.57
N ARG A 264 -15.00 4.47 -3.54
CA ARG A 264 -14.15 5.63 -3.28
C ARG A 264 -14.13 5.86 -1.77
N ILE A 265 -12.93 5.96 -1.23
CA ILE A 265 -12.68 6.18 0.20
C ILE A 265 -11.97 7.52 0.35
N LYS A 266 -12.50 8.43 1.17
CA LYS A 266 -11.89 9.72 1.47
C LYS A 266 -11.33 9.71 2.89
N ARG A 267 -10.04 10.04 3.03
CA ARG A 267 -9.39 10.25 4.33
C ARG A 267 -9.72 11.62 4.90
N ASN A 268 -9.77 11.75 6.23
CA ASN A 268 -9.95 13.05 6.90
C ASN A 268 -8.61 13.80 7.03
N ILE A 269 -8.05 14.21 5.89
CA ILE A 269 -6.75 14.89 5.83
C ILE A 269 -6.78 16.06 4.83
N ASN A 270 -6.06 17.14 5.13
CA ASN A 270 -5.92 18.29 4.24
C ASN A 270 -4.74 18.10 3.26
N VAL A 271 -5.01 17.47 2.12
CA VAL A 271 -4.08 17.28 0.97
C VAL A 271 -4.85 17.46 -0.34
N SER A 272 -4.13 17.68 -1.45
CA SER A 272 -4.74 17.87 -2.78
C SER A 272 -5.56 16.67 -3.26
N TYR A 273 -5.13 15.46 -2.88
CA TYR A 273 -5.81 14.21 -3.25
C TYR A 273 -6.02 13.31 -2.01
N PRO A 274 -7.14 13.47 -1.27
CA PRO A 274 -7.42 12.71 -0.04
C PRO A 274 -8.13 11.37 -0.31
N TYR A 275 -8.12 10.88 -1.55
CA TYR A 275 -8.90 9.71 -1.96
C TYR A 275 -8.04 8.48 -2.14
N THR A 276 -8.64 7.32 -1.91
CA THR A 276 -8.17 6.03 -2.38
C THR A 276 -9.36 5.21 -2.87
N TRP A 277 -9.09 4.10 -3.55
CA TRP A 277 -10.11 3.28 -4.19
C TRP A 277 -10.00 1.83 -3.75
N ALA A 278 -11.13 1.16 -3.61
CA ALA A 278 -11.23 -0.29 -3.44
C ALA A 278 -12.00 -0.89 -4.64
N PRO A 279 -11.35 -1.71 -5.50
CA PRO A 279 -9.93 -2.06 -5.43
C PRO A 279 -9.04 -0.90 -5.90
N SER A 280 -7.84 -0.81 -5.31
CA SER A 280 -6.84 0.18 -5.72
C SER A 280 -6.21 -0.25 -7.03
N LYS A 281 -5.86 0.72 -7.88
CA LYS A 281 -5.22 0.45 -9.18
C LYS A 281 -4.22 1.53 -9.54
N PHE A 282 -4.69 2.76 -9.50
CA PHE A 282 -3.95 3.94 -9.93
C PHE A 282 -3.37 4.72 -8.76
N TYR A 283 -2.41 5.60 -9.05
CA TYR A 283 -1.86 6.58 -8.12
C TYR A 283 -2.95 7.60 -7.70
N ASN A 284 -3.14 8.71 -8.44
CA ASN A 284 -4.18 9.70 -8.14
C ASN A 284 -5.20 9.80 -9.29
N PRO A 285 -6.11 8.82 -9.48
CA PRO A 285 -7.12 8.90 -10.53
C PRO A 285 -8.19 9.97 -10.21
N ASN A 286 -8.98 10.47 -11.15
CA ASN A 286 -10.04 11.45 -10.84
C ASN A 286 -11.02 10.90 -9.77
N PRO A 287 -11.49 11.71 -8.81
CA PRO A 287 -12.46 11.25 -7.80
C PRO A 287 -13.84 10.88 -8.41
N ASN A 288 -14.18 11.40 -9.59
CA ASN A 288 -15.34 10.99 -10.36
C ASN A 288 -14.94 9.92 -11.41
N PRO A 289 -15.42 8.68 -11.28
CA PRO A 289 -15.02 7.60 -12.18
C PRO A 289 -15.62 7.70 -13.58
N ASN A 290 -16.55 8.63 -13.80
CA ASN A 290 -17.13 8.94 -15.12
C ASN A 290 -16.43 10.13 -15.80
N ALA A 291 -15.44 10.77 -15.17
CA ALA A 291 -14.84 12.00 -15.70
C ALA A 291 -13.85 11.78 -16.85
N ASN A 292 -13.48 10.54 -17.16
CA ASN A 292 -12.53 10.20 -18.21
C ASN A 292 -12.70 8.74 -18.67
N SER A 293 -11.99 8.35 -19.71
CA SER A 293 -12.08 7.01 -20.32
C SER A 293 -11.21 5.94 -19.61
N MET A 294 -10.46 6.28 -18.56
CA MET A 294 -9.58 5.32 -17.89
C MET A 294 -10.38 4.27 -17.13
N LYS A 295 -9.95 3.01 -17.24
CA LYS A 295 -10.63 1.88 -16.61
C LYS A 295 -10.16 1.71 -15.17
N TYR A 296 -10.95 2.18 -14.21
CA TYR A 296 -10.77 1.95 -12.77
C TYR A 296 -10.76 0.44 -12.46
N GLY A 297 -10.17 0.07 -11.32
CA GLY A 297 -10.33 -1.27 -10.78
C GLY A 297 -11.75 -1.49 -10.28
N TYR A 298 -12.24 -2.72 -10.34
CA TYR A 298 -13.57 -3.07 -9.84
C TYR A 298 -13.61 -4.51 -9.33
N PHE A 299 -14.51 -4.76 -8.39
CA PHE A 299 -14.99 -6.09 -8.02
C PHE A 299 -16.14 -6.49 -8.95
N SER A 300 -16.35 -7.79 -9.14
CA SER A 300 -17.42 -8.33 -9.97
C SER A 300 -18.06 -9.52 -9.27
N ASN A 301 -19.39 -9.50 -9.15
CA ASN A 301 -20.15 -10.54 -8.48
C ASN A 301 -21.47 -10.80 -9.23
N THR A 302 -22.06 -11.98 -9.02
CA THR A 302 -23.40 -12.31 -9.54
C THR A 302 -24.42 -12.12 -8.42
N ILE A 303 -25.56 -11.49 -8.73
CA ILE A 303 -26.69 -11.43 -7.79
C ILE A 303 -27.31 -12.82 -7.67
N THR A 304 -27.32 -13.39 -6.47
CA THR A 304 -27.87 -14.74 -6.24
C THR A 304 -29.12 -14.75 -5.35
N HIS A 305 -29.41 -13.64 -4.68
CA HIS A 305 -30.61 -13.48 -3.86
C HIS A 305 -31.27 -12.18 -4.18
#